data_AF-A0A2I8VJU8-F1
#
_entry.id   AF-A0A2I8VJU8-F1
#
_cell.length_a   1.000
_cell.length_b   1.000
_cell.length_c   1.000
_cell.angle_alpha   90.00
_cell.angle_beta   90.00
_cell.angle_gamma   90.00
#
_symmetry.space_group_name_H-M   'P 1'
#
loop_
_entity.id
_entity.type
_entity.pdbx_description
1 polymer ?
#
loop_
_entity_poly.entity_id
_entity_poly.type
_entity_poly.pdbx_seq_one_letter_code
_entity_poly.pdbx_strand_id
1 'polypeptide(L)' 'MSSPAGDEFGPDPERMRLLREMADDLRGESSESQQLAAVLYRVSDLYDEAEETTPEEIYRNIRFILEVKERGGLGR' A
#
# COMPACT_ATOMS: atom_id res chain seq x y z
N MET A 1 -5.93 -19.55 19.29
CA MET A 1 -4.56 -19.18 18.89
C MET A 1 -4.71 -17.99 17.95
N SER A 2 -4.33 -16.78 18.36
CA SER A 2 -4.23 -15.65 17.43
C SER A 2 -3.06 -15.92 16.49
N SER A 3 -3.27 -15.75 15.18
CA SER A 3 -2.16 -15.72 14.23
C SER A 3 -1.20 -14.59 14.59
N PRO A 4 0.13 -14.80 14.51
CA PRO A 4 1.14 -13.80 14.89
C PRO A 4 1.19 -12.56 13.96
N ALA A 5 0.43 -12.55 12.85
CA ALA A 5 0.45 -11.46 11.89
C ALA A 5 -0.32 -10.20 12.36
N GLY A 6 -1.21 -10.33 13.34
CA GLY A 6 -2.04 -9.21 13.83
C GLY A 6 -1.31 -8.22 14.74
N ASP A 7 -0.18 -8.60 15.33
CA ASP A 7 0.59 -7.80 16.31
C ASP A 7 1.87 -7.17 15.73
N GLU A 8 2.19 -7.38 14.44
CA GLU A 8 3.48 -6.93 13.85
C GLU A 8 3.45 -5.46 13.37
N PHE A 9 2.25 -4.89 13.19
CA PHE A 9 2.05 -3.53 12.68
C PHE A 9 1.31 -2.70 13.73
N GLY A 10 2.08 -1.99 14.55
CA GLY A 10 1.56 -0.96 15.45
C GLY A 10 1.79 0.44 14.87
N PRO A 11 1.17 1.48 15.46
CA PRO A 11 1.42 2.87 15.07
C PRO A 11 2.91 3.20 15.07
N ASP A 12 3.40 3.67 13.92
CA ASP A 12 4.78 4.08 13.73
C ASP A 12 4.82 5.30 12.79
N PRO A 13 4.70 6.52 13.36
CA PRO A 13 4.62 7.74 12.56
C PRO A 13 5.92 8.04 11.81
N GLU A 14 7.07 7.53 12.27
CA GLU A 14 8.34 7.70 11.54
C GLU A 14 8.34 6.84 10.28
N ARG A 15 7.95 5.57 10.39
CA ARG A 15 7.86 4.65 9.26
C ARG A 15 6.78 5.04 8.28
N MET A 16 5.62 5.49 8.77
CA MET A 16 4.57 6.09 7.95
C MET A 16 5.11 7.26 7.12
N ARG A 17 5.75 8.24 7.75
CA ARG A 17 6.31 9.41 7.05
C ARG A 17 7.34 9.02 6.02
N LEU A 18 8.26 8.12 6.35
CA LEU A 18 9.31 7.65 5.44
C LEU A 18 8.70 6.99 4.20
N LEU A 19 7.70 6.13 4.37
CA LEU A 19 7.02 5.47 3.25
C LEU A 19 6.30 6.47 2.34
N ARG A 20 5.68 7.50 2.93
CA ARG A 20 5.01 8.57 2.18
C ARG A 20 6.01 9.44 1.42
N GLU A 21 7.13 9.81 2.03
CA GLU A 21 8.23 10.54 1.38
C GLU A 21 8.80 9.75 0.19
N MET A 22 9.07 8.45 0.38
CA MET A 22 9.52 7.58 -0.72
C MET A 22 8.47 7.46 -1.83
N ALA A 23 7.17 7.43 -1.47
CA ALA A 23 6.09 7.40 -2.45
C ALA A 23 6.06 8.69 -3.29
N ASP A 24 6.24 9.84 -2.66
CA ASP A 24 6.34 11.15 -3.31
C ASP A 24 7.54 11.20 -4.27
N ASP A 25 8.72 10.75 -3.82
CA ASP A 25 9.95 10.73 -4.64
C ASP A 25 9.84 9.82 -5.87
N LEU A 26 9.16 8.68 -5.73
CA LEU A 26 8.98 7.72 -6.82
C LEU A 26 7.87 8.10 -7.80
N ARG A 27 7.04 9.09 -7.47
CA ARG A 27 5.88 9.48 -8.25
C ARG A 27 6.27 10.27 -9.50
N GLY A 28 6.62 9.54 -10.56
CA GLY A 28 6.87 10.09 -11.89
C GLY A 28 5.62 10.24 -12.76
N GLU A 29 5.86 10.49 -14.05
CA GLU A 29 4.81 10.71 -15.06
C GLU A 29 4.24 9.40 -15.63
N SER A 30 4.92 8.26 -15.46
CA SER A 30 4.47 6.98 -16.00
C SER A 30 3.40 6.34 -15.12
N SER A 31 2.50 5.57 -15.74
CA SER A 31 1.48 4.82 -15.00
C SER A 31 2.11 3.81 -14.02
N GLU A 32 3.26 3.23 -14.37
CA GLU A 32 4.06 2.37 -13.48
C GLU A 32 4.53 3.11 -12.24
N SER A 33 5.09 4.32 -12.40
CA SER A 33 5.64 5.10 -11.28
C SER A 33 4.54 5.57 -10.33
N GLN A 34 3.40 6.00 -10.88
CA GLN A 34 2.22 6.38 -10.09
C GLN A 34 1.62 5.18 -9.35
N GLN A 35 1.60 4.00 -9.99
CA GLN A 35 1.13 2.76 -9.36
C GLN A 35 2.04 2.34 -8.21
N LEU A 36 3.37 2.43 -8.38
CA LEU A 36 4.32 2.10 -7.32
C LEU A 36 4.19 3.05 -6.12
N ALA A 37 4.04 4.35 -6.36
CA ALA A 37 3.78 5.33 -5.32
C ALA A 37 2.47 5.02 -4.56
N ALA A 38 1.39 4.67 -5.27
CA ALA A 38 0.11 4.32 -4.64
C ALA A 38 0.21 3.08 -3.73
N VAL A 39 1.03 2.09 -4.10
CA VAL A 39 1.29 0.92 -3.22
C VAL A 39 1.98 1.36 -1.94
N LEU A 40 3.00 2.22 -2.02
CA LEU A 40 3.72 2.70 -0.84
C LEU A 40 2.83 3.50 0.11
N TYR A 41 1.96 4.37 -0.43
CA TYR A 41 0.94 5.04 0.39
C TYR A 41 0.05 4.03 1.10
N ARG A 42 -0.44 3.01 0.38
CA ARG A 42 -1.32 2.02 0.98
C ARG A 42 -0.64 1.23 2.10
N VAL A 43 0.64 0.89 1.93
CA VAL A 43 1.46 0.26 2.98
C VAL A 43 1.70 1.20 4.16
N SER A 44 1.82 2.51 3.93
CA SER A 44 1.99 3.49 5.01
C SER A 44 0.80 3.52 5.98
N ASP A 45 -0.41 3.20 5.50
CA ASP A 45 -1.63 3.17 6.32
C ASP A 45 -1.59 2.08 7.41
N LEU A 46 -0.70 1.07 7.31
CA LEU A 46 -0.50 0.09 8.40
C LEU A 46 0.09 0.71 9.66
N TYR A 47 0.75 1.85 9.53
CA TYR A 47 1.47 2.51 10.61
C TYR A 47 0.76 3.79 11.08
N ASP A 48 -0.37 4.14 10.47
CA ASP A 48 -1.17 5.30 10.81
C ASP A 48 -2.18 4.93 11.90
N GLU A 49 -2.10 5.57 13.07
CA GLU A 49 -3.00 5.30 14.20
C GLU A 49 -4.46 5.65 13.93
N ALA A 50 -4.71 6.50 12.92
CA ALA A 50 -6.05 6.92 12.52
C ALA A 50 -6.68 6.00 11.48
N GLU A 51 -5.90 5.14 10.83
CA GLU A 51 -6.36 4.25 9.77
C GLU A 51 -6.61 2.85 10.32
N GLU A 52 -7.80 2.32 10.08
CA GLU A 52 -8.12 0.91 10.34
C GLU A 52 -7.79 0.08 9.10
N THR A 53 -6.49 -0.07 8.81
CA THR A 53 -6.02 -0.85 7.66
C THR A 53 -5.31 -2.13 8.10
N THR A 54 -5.71 -3.27 7.52
CA THR A 54 -5.08 -4.57 7.77
C THR A 54 -4.10 -4.98 6.66
N PRO A 55 -3.04 -5.74 6.96
CA PRO A 55 -2.15 -6.31 5.94
C PRO A 55 -2.88 -7.10 4.86
N GLU A 56 -3.91 -7.86 5.22
CA GLU A 56 -4.74 -8.62 4.28
C GLU A 56 -5.50 -7.72 3.31
N GLU A 57 -6.01 -6.57 3.76
CA GLU A 57 -6.66 -5.59 2.89
C GLU A 57 -5.68 -4.99 1.89
N ILE A 58 -4.47 -4.68 2.33
CA ILE A 58 -3.41 -4.15 1.45
C ILE A 58 -3.04 -5.18 0.41
N TYR A 59 -2.81 -6.43 0.82
CA TYR A 59 -2.48 -7.52 -0.10
C TYR A 59 -3.58 -7.71 -1.15
N ARG A 60 -4.86 -7.70 -0.74
CA ARG A 60 -6.00 -7.79 -1.68
C ARG A 60 -6.04 -6.61 -2.65
N ASN A 61 -5.81 -5.39 -2.18
CA ASN A 61 -5.77 -4.19 -3.03
C ASN A 61 -4.62 -4.26 -4.05
N ILE A 62 -3.41 -4.58 -3.62
CA ILE A 62 -2.24 -4.70 -4.52
C ILE A 62 -2.47 -5.80 -5.54
N ARG A 63 -2.95 -6.97 -5.11
CA ARG A 63 -3.24 -8.09 -6.00
C ARG A 63 -4.26 -7.72 -7.06
N PHE A 64 -5.34 -7.06 -6.66
CA PHE A 64 -6.35 -6.56 -7.61
C PHE A 64 -5.75 -5.58 -8.62
N ILE A 65 -4.93 -4.63 -8.17
CA ILE A 65 -4.25 -3.65 -9.02
C ILE A 65 -3.35 -4.33 -10.06
N LEU A 66 -2.61 -5.37 -9.67
CA LEU A 66 -1.76 -6.16 -10.58
C LEU A 66 -2.60 -6.98 -11.58
N GLU A 67 -3.64 -7.68 -11.12
CA GLU A 67 -4.53 -8.48 -11.98
C GLU A 67 -5.26 -7.62 -13.01
N VAL A 68 -5.71 -6.42 -12.64
CA VAL A 68 -6.34 -5.46 -13.55
C VAL A 68 -5.35 -4.97 -14.61
N LYS A 69 -4.10 -4.73 -14.22
CA LYS A 69 -3.04 -4.33 -15.17
C LYS A 69 -2.74 -5.44 -16.17
N GLU A 70 -2.62 -6.69 -15.72
CA GLU A 70 -2.41 -7.85 -16.59
C GLU A 70 -3.56 -8.03 -17.61
N ARG A 71 -4.79 -7.69 -17.21
CA ARG A 71 -5.98 -7.78 -18.08
C ARG A 71 -6.16 -6.59 -19.03
N GLY A 72 -5.33 -5.55 -18.92
CA GLY A 72 -5.37 -4.36 -19.77
C GLY A 72 -6.34 -3.27 -19.30
N GLY A 73 -6.65 -3.21 -18.01
CA GLY A 73 -7.49 -2.17 -17.38
C GLY A 73 -8.91 -2.63 -17.00
N LEU A 74 -9.68 -1.73 -16.36
CA LEU A 74 -11.01 -2.02 -15.78
C LEU A 74 -12.17 -2.14 -16.80
N GLY A 75 -11.88 -2.29 -18.10
CA GLY A 75 -12.92 -2.13 -19.13
C GLY A 75 -12.66 -2.90 -20.42
N ARG A 76 -12.57 -4.22 -20.34
CA ARG A 76 -12.87 -5.09 -21.48
C ARG A 76 -14.06 -5.98 -21.16
#